data_AF-A0A7S1HBJ2-F1
#
_entry.id   AF-A0A7S1HBJ2-F1
#
_cell.length_a   1.000
_cell.length_b   1.000
_cell.length_c   1.000
_cell.angle_alpha   90.00
_cell.angle_beta   90.00
_cell.angle_gamma   90.00
#
_symmetry.space_group_name_H-M   'P 1'
#
loop_
_entity.id
_entity.type
_entity.pdbx_description
1 polymer ?
#
loop_
_entity_poly.entity_id
_entity_poly.type
_entity_poly.pdbx_seq_one_letter_code
_entity_poly.pdbx_strand_id
1 'polypeptide(L)'
;RPDETNALRRVEQTVMAQRLPVVSEHKLEINGRRREFTVARLALGQDFLLSVWHEITEERQREAHLRRALAQIEQQQGSMEQARRELERGSGRDEVSGLYMRAQFEDQLLRE
;
A
#
# COMPACT_ATOMS: atom_id res chain seq x y z
N ARG A 1 12.89 21.41 -11.55
CA ARG A 1 12.44 22.60 -10.77
C ARG A 1 13.58 23.06 -9.83
N PRO A 2 13.66 24.34 -9.45
CA PRO A 2 14.77 24.85 -8.62
C PRO A 2 14.96 24.09 -7.30
N ASP A 3 13.87 23.69 -6.64
CA ASP A 3 13.92 22.95 -5.38
C ASP A 3 14.49 21.54 -5.52
N GLU A 4 14.13 20.84 -6.61
CA GLU A 4 14.66 19.51 -6.92
C GLU A 4 16.17 19.57 -7.18
N THR A 5 16.61 20.57 -7.94
CA THR A 5 18.04 20.81 -8.22
C THR A 5 18.80 21.14 -6.94
N ASN A 6 18.23 21.96 -6.04
CA ASN A 6 18.84 22.30 -4.77
C ASN A 6 18.90 21.11 -3.80
N ALA A 7 17.90 20.23 -3.81
CA ALA A 7 17.92 18.99 -3.04
C ALA A 7 19.05 18.05 -3.53
N LEU A 8 19.16 17.85 -4.84
CA LEU A 8 20.23 17.04 -5.44
C LEU A 8 21.62 17.60 -5.09
N ARG A 9 21.84 18.90 -5.29
CA ARG A 9 23.12 19.56 -5.00
C ARG A 9 23.53 19.44 -3.53
N ARG A 10 22.58 19.54 -2.59
CA ARG A 10 22.89 19.35 -1.16
C ARG A 10 23.44 17.96 -0.87
N VAL A 11 22.83 16.92 -1.44
CA VAL A 11 23.33 15.54 -1.27
C VAL A 11 24.73 15.39 -1.86
N GLU A 12 24.97 15.96 -3.04
CA GLU A 12 26.29 15.93 -3.70
C GLU A 12 27.36 16.62 -2.85
N GLN A 13 27.06 17.80 -2.30
CA GLN A 13 27.96 18.52 -1.38
C GLN A 13 28.26 17.71 -0.13
N THR A 14 27.26 17.05 0.46
CA THR A 14 27.45 16.15 1.62
C THR A 14 28.37 14.98 1.26
N VAL A 15 28.17 14.33 0.12
CA VAL A 15 29.02 13.22 -0.34
C VAL A 15 30.46 13.68 -0.56
N MET A 16 30.67 14.84 -1.19
CA MET A 16 32.01 15.38 -1.44
C MET A 16 32.70 15.82 -0.15
N ALA A 17 31.97 16.37 0.82
CA ALA A 17 32.51 16.79 2.11
C ALA A 17 32.88 15.60 3.01
N GLN A 18 31.98 14.62 3.12
CA GLN A 18 32.16 13.47 4.02
C GLN A 18 32.96 12.33 3.41
N ARG A 19 33.02 12.26 2.07
CA ARG A 19 33.65 11.16 1.30
C ARG A 19 33.08 9.77 1.64
N LEU A 20 31.82 9.71 2.03
CA LEU A 20 31.11 8.46 2.30
C LEU A 20 30.09 8.18 1.18
N PRO A 21 29.85 6.89 0.84
CA PRO A 21 28.76 6.53 -0.05
C PRO A 21 27.41 6.96 0.54
N VAL A 22 26.55 7.57 -0.27
CA VAL A 22 25.19 7.95 0.14
C VAL A 22 24.19 7.39 -0.85
N VAL A 23 23.15 6.75 -0.31
CA VAL A 23 21.96 6.37 -1.07
C VAL A 23 20.82 7.30 -0.68
N SER A 24 20.11 7.83 -1.67
CA SER A 24 19.01 8.78 -1.45
C SER A 24 17.89 8.55 -2.46
N GLU A 25 16.65 8.79 -2.04
CA GLU A 25 15.49 8.75 -2.94
C GLU A 25 15.14 10.15 -3.43
N HIS A 26 14.75 10.26 -4.70
CA HIS A 26 14.38 11.52 -5.34
C HIS A 26 13.10 11.33 -6.16
N LYS A 27 12.20 12.31 -6.08
CA LYS A 27 11.03 12.41 -6.96
C LYS A 27 11.23 13.58 -7.89
N LEU A 28 11.30 13.31 -9.20
CA LEU A 28 11.61 14.29 -10.22
C LEU A 28 10.48 14.37 -11.23
N GLU A 29 10.16 15.59 -11.68
CA GLU A 29 9.31 15.79 -12.83
C GLU A 29 10.13 15.84 -14.13
N ILE A 30 9.99 14.81 -14.97
CA ILE A 30 10.72 14.65 -16.23
C ILE A 30 9.71 14.46 -17.35
N ASN A 31 9.75 15.31 -18.38
CA ASN A 31 8.81 15.28 -19.52
C ASN A 31 7.33 15.29 -19.07
N GLY A 32 7.01 16.09 -18.06
CA GLY A 32 5.66 16.18 -17.47
C GLY A 32 5.20 14.94 -16.69
N ARG A 33 6.10 13.98 -16.43
CA ARG A 33 5.82 12.79 -15.63
C ARG A 33 6.64 12.79 -14.35
N ARG A 34 5.99 12.46 -13.24
CA ARG A 34 6.66 12.26 -11.96
C ARG A 34 7.32 10.88 -11.96
N ARG A 35 8.63 10.84 -11.78
CA ARG A 35 9.45 9.63 -11.67
C ARG A 35 10.11 9.55 -10.31
N GLU A 36 10.30 8.35 -9.82
CA GLU A 36 10.95 8.08 -8.53
C GLU A 36 12.27 7.36 -8.78
N PHE A 37 13.33 7.80 -8.12
CA PHE A 37 14.67 7.27 -8.28
C PHE A 37 15.31 6.96 -6.95
N THR A 38 16.03 5.86 -6.88
CA THR A 38 17.08 5.63 -5.89
C THR A 38 18.42 6.00 -6.52
N VAL A 39 19.18 6.86 -5.85
CA VAL A 39 20.47 7.34 -6.34
C VAL A 39 21.55 7.04 -5.33
N ALA A 40 22.51 6.19 -5.73
CA ALA A 40 23.72 5.92 -4.98
C ALA A 40 24.84 6.84 -5.47
N ARG A 41 25.55 7.50 -4.55
CA ARG A 41 26.62 8.46 -4.85
C ARG A 41 27.88 8.14 -4.08
N LEU A 42 29.03 8.37 -4.71
CA LEU A 42 30.35 8.19 -4.12
C LEU A 42 31.32 9.23 -4.68
N ALA A 43 32.09 9.88 -3.80
CA ALA A 43 33.18 10.77 -4.22
C ALA A 43 34.35 9.95 -4.80
N LEU A 44 34.79 10.31 -6.00
CA LEU A 44 35.96 9.75 -6.68
C LEU A 44 37.08 10.80 -6.67
N GLY A 45 37.84 10.85 -5.58
CA GLY A 45 38.86 11.89 -5.39
C GLY A 45 38.25 13.25 -5.06
N GLN A 46 38.93 14.34 -5.39
CA GLN A 46 38.51 15.70 -5.04
C GLN A 46 37.51 16.32 -6.02
N ASP A 47 37.55 15.89 -7.28
CA ASP A 47 36.86 16.61 -8.36
C ASP A 47 35.66 15.85 -8.94
N PHE A 48 35.61 14.54 -8.73
CA PHE A 48 34.61 13.69 -9.37
C PHE A 48 33.65 13.07 -8.37
N LEU A 49 32.41 12.91 -8.83
CA LEU A 49 31.34 12.22 -8.13
C LEU A 49 30.78 11.14 -9.04
N LEU A 50 30.83 9.88 -8.60
CA LEU A 50 30.09 8.80 -9.21
C LEU A 50 28.64 8.86 -8.74
N SER A 51 27.69 8.77 -9.66
CA SER A 51 26.26 8.66 -9.35
C SER A 51 25.64 7.53 -10.16
N VAL A 52 25.00 6.59 -9.47
CA VAL A 52 24.23 5.50 -10.07
C VAL A 52 22.75 5.77 -9.81
N TRP A 53 21.98 5.90 -10.89
CA TRP A 53 20.56 6.19 -10.84
C TRP A 53 19.77 4.93 -11.18
N HIS A 54 18.86 4.55 -10.28
CA HIS A 54 17.92 3.47 -10.50
C HIS A 54 16.51 4.05 -10.46
N GLU A 55 15.82 3.99 -11.60
CA GLU A 55 14.40 4.34 -11.64
C GLU A 55 13.58 3.25 -10.96
N ILE A 56 12.70 3.65 -10.03
CA ILE A 56 11.87 2.74 -9.24
C ILE A 56 10.36 3.07 -9.38
N THR A 57 10.00 3.86 -10.39
CA THR A 57 8.65 4.40 -10.58
C THR A 57 7.63 3.27 -10.76
N GLU A 58 7.91 2.31 -11.64
CA GLU A 58 6.98 1.23 -11.97
C GLU A 58 6.84 0.24 -10.82
N GLU A 59 7.94 -0.06 -10.13
CA GLU A 59 7.99 -0.92 -8.95
C GLU A 59 7.12 -0.35 -7.84
N ARG A 60 7.29 0.94 -7.52
CA ARG A 60 6.47 1.65 -6.51
C ARG A 60 5.00 1.70 -6.92
N GLN A 61 4.70 1.95 -8.19
CA GLN A 61 3.31 1.98 -8.68
C GLN A 61 2.65 0.60 -8.61
N ARG A 62 3.36 -0.46 -9.00
CA ARG A 62 2.88 -1.85 -8.90
C ARG A 62 2.65 -2.22 -7.46
N GLU A 63 3.58 -1.92 -6.57
CA GLU A 63 3.43 -2.18 -5.13
C GLU A 63 2.21 -1.45 -4.55
N ALA A 64 2.04 -0.17 -4.87
CA ALA A 64 0.89 0.62 -4.44
C ALA A 64 -0.44 0.10 -5.03
N HIS A 65 -0.43 -0.45 -6.24
CA HIS A 65 -1.60 -1.09 -6.83
C HIS A 65 -1.96 -2.38 -6.11
N LEU A 66 -0.98 -3.25 -5.85
CA LEU A 66 -1.17 -4.51 -5.12
C LEU A 66 -1.70 -4.27 -3.70
N ARG A 67 -1.11 -3.33 -2.95
CA ARG A 67 -1.57 -2.98 -1.60
C ARG A 67 -3.03 -2.51 -1.57
N ARG A 68 -3.44 -1.73 -2.58
CA ARG A 68 -4.84 -1.27 -2.71
C ARG A 68 -5.80 -2.43 -3.03
N ALA A 69 -5.41 -3.30 -3.95
CA ALA A 69 -6.21 -4.48 -4.28
C ALA A 69 -6.38 -5.40 -3.06
N LEU A 70 -5.31 -5.61 -2.29
CA LEU A 70 -5.37 -6.40 -1.07
C LEU A 70 -6.32 -5.78 -0.04
N ALA A 71 -6.18 -4.48 0.25
CA ALA A 71 -7.05 -3.77 1.18
C ALA A 71 -8.54 -3.86 0.78
N GLN A 72 -8.82 -3.83 -0.53
CA GLN A 72 -10.19 -4.00 -1.03
C GLN A 72 -10.74 -5.41 -0.78
N ILE A 73 -9.92 -6.44 -0.97
CA ILE A 73 -10.30 -7.83 -0.69
C ILE A 73 -10.57 -8.01 0.80
N GLU A 74 -9.71 -7.49 1.66
CA GLU A 74 -9.87 -7.57 3.12
C GLU A 74 -11.16 -6.87 3.58
N GLN A 75 -11.45 -5.69 3.02
CA GLN A 75 -12.70 -5.00 3.29
C GLN A 75 -13.93 -5.82 2.85
N GLN A 76 -13.87 -6.45 1.67
CA GLN A 76 -14.95 -7.30 1.17
C GLN A 76 -15.15 -8.53 2.06
N GLN A 77 -14.07 -9.21 2.47
CA GLN A 77 -14.15 -10.35 3.39
C GLN A 77 -14.81 -9.96 4.71
N GLY A 78 -14.39 -8.84 5.31
CA GLY A 78 -15.03 -8.35 6.54
C GLY A 78 -16.52 -8.05 6.37
N SER A 79 -16.92 -7.46 5.24
CA SER A 79 -18.33 -7.21 4.93
C SER A 79 -19.13 -8.50 4.75
N MET A 80 -18.54 -9.51 4.10
CA MET A 80 -19.17 -10.83 3.90
C MET A 80 -19.33 -11.56 5.23
N GLU A 81 -18.33 -11.53 6.09
CA GLU A 81 -18.39 -12.11 7.43
C GLU A 81 -19.42 -11.41 8.32
N GLN A 82 -19.56 -10.10 8.20
CA GLN A 82 -20.61 -9.37 8.90
C GLN A 82 -22.00 -9.77 8.39
N ALA A 83 -22.23 -9.75 7.07
CA ALA A 83 -23.49 -10.16 6.48
C ALA A 83 -23.86 -11.60 6.85
N ARG A 84 -22.87 -12.50 6.87
CA ARG A 84 -23.07 -13.90 7.30
C ARG A 84 -23.50 -13.98 8.77
N ARG A 85 -22.86 -13.23 9.67
CA ARG A 85 -23.25 -13.16 11.08
C ARG A 85 -24.66 -12.59 11.28
N GLU A 86 -25.03 -11.58 10.49
CA GLU A 86 -26.38 -11.00 10.53
C GLU A 86 -27.44 -12.00 10.05
N LEU A 87 -27.16 -12.78 9.00
CA LEU A 87 -28.05 -13.86 8.54
C LEU A 87 -28.17 -14.98 9.57
N GLU A 88 -27.07 -15.40 10.20
CA GLU A 88 -27.09 -16.41 11.28
C GLU A 88 -27.97 -15.93 12.45
N ARG A 89 -27.83 -14.66 12.88
CA ARG A 89 -28.67 -14.04 13.93
C ARG A 89 -30.14 -13.86 13.52
N GLY A 90 -30.40 -13.51 12.26
CA GLY A 90 -31.75 -13.31 11.72
C GLY A 90 -32.49 -14.59 11.34
N SER A 91 -31.78 -15.72 11.23
CA SER A 91 -32.35 -17.02 10.84
C SER A 91 -33.25 -17.65 11.91
N GLY A 92 -33.31 -17.07 13.12
CA GLY A 92 -34.10 -17.61 14.21
C GLY A 92 -33.60 -18.99 14.68
N ARG A 93 -32.36 -19.38 14.37
CA ARG A 93 -31.76 -20.61 14.91
C ARG A 93 -31.17 -20.36 16.28
N ASP A 94 -31.45 -21.26 17.21
CA ASP A 94 -30.86 -21.28 18.54
C ASP A 94 -29.37 -21.66 18.45
N GLU A 95 -28.47 -20.81 18.99
CA GLU A 95 -27.00 -20.94 18.86
C GLU A 95 -26.44 -22.21 19.53
N VAL A 96 -27.20 -22.83 20.45
CA VAL A 96 -26.78 -24.06 21.15
C VAL A 96 -27.22 -25.33 20.41
N SER A 97 -28.36 -25.31 19.70
CA SER A 97 -28.98 -26.51 19.13
C SER A 97 -29.05 -26.54 17.60
N GLY A 98 -28.92 -25.38 16.92
CA GLY A 98 -29.05 -25.26 15.47
C GLY A 98 -30.48 -25.48 14.94
N LEU A 99 -31.45 -25.66 15.82
CA LEU A 99 -32.86 -25.84 15.48
C LEU A 99 -33.55 -24.47 15.35
N TYR A 100 -34.54 -24.39 14.45
CA TYR A 100 -35.37 -23.19 14.29
C TYR A 100 -36.13 -22.89 15.59
N MET A 101 -36.16 -21.62 16.01
CA MET A 101 -36.93 -21.16 17.16
C MET A 101 -38.39 -21.55 16.98
N ARG A 102 -38.92 -22.24 17.99
CA ARG A 102 -40.25 -22.85 18.05
C ARG A 102 -41.40 -21.90 17.65
N ALA A 103 -41.20 -20.58 17.78
CA ALA A 103 -42.16 -19.56 17.36
C ALA A 103 -42.39 -19.50 15.84
N GLN A 104 -41.39 -19.82 15.00
CA GLN A 104 -41.54 -19.84 13.54
C GLN A 104 -42.13 -21.17 13.03
N PHE A 105 -41.98 -22.25 13.80
CA PHE A 105 -42.56 -23.55 13.47
C PHE A 105 -44.10 -23.54 13.61
N GLU A 106 -44.64 -22.87 14.64
CA GLU A 106 -46.08 -22.76 14.85
C GLU A 106 -46.79 -21.93 13.76
N ASP A 107 -46.16 -20.86 13.29
CA ASP A 107 -46.68 -20.04 12.18
C ASP A 107 -46.70 -20.80 10.83
N GLN A 108 -45.80 -21.77 10.66
CA GLN A 108 -45.74 -22.62 9.47
C GLN A 108 -46.75 -23.77 9.53
N LEU A 109 -47.03 -24.32 10.72
CA LEU A 109 -48.04 -25.36 10.92
C LEU A 109 -49.49 -24.84 10.82
N LEU A 110 -49.73 -23.55 11.07
CA LEU A 110 -51.07 -22.96 10.95
C LEU A 110 -51.48 -22.64 9.49
N ARG A 111 -50.53 -22.74 8.54
CA ARG A 111 -50.73 -22.44 7.12
C ARG A 111 -50.91 -23.68 6.25
N GLU A 112 -50.74 -24.89 6.80
CA GLU A 112 -51.09 -26.18 6.17
C GLU A 112 -52.39 -26.73 6.74
#